data_AF-A0A420E9L8-F1
#
_entry.id   AF-A0A420E9L8-F1
#
_cell.length_a   1.000
_cell.length_b   1.000
_cell.length_c   1.000
_cell.angle_alpha   90.00
_cell.angle_beta   90.00
_cell.angle_gamma   90.00
#
_symmetry.space_group_name_H-M   'P 1'
#
loop_
_entity.id
_entity.type
_entity.pdbx_description
1 polymer ?
#
loop_
_entity_poly.entity_id
_entity_poly.type
_entity_poly.pdbx_seq_one_letter_code
_entity_poly.pdbx_strand_id
1 'polypeptide(L)'
;MLLKELNALASPLSDQQVKQLQQATAELSSTQLAWVSGYLAGVGQSSTPLQSVSASQSAQKLTILYASQTGNAKGVAEQLLSNAQQQGISVELFNVADYKPKSLKQETHLVIVTSTNGEGEPPDDAIDFHEFLASKKAPKLDQLQYAILALGDSSYEFFCQTGKDFDERLSALGAKPLLTRLDADVDYENEAKAWAEQALGLVSETLSASNGAEVVSLPVSASHEQRYSKNEPYAAELLSSQKITGRDSNKDVRHIEIDLEDSGISYSAGDALGVWFDNDEHLVSQLIESLGLDPQSNVEIDGEQLSLQQALTEKLEITLTAPNFVEQWALWSKSARLNKLLADKAKLREYAANHQIIDVIREKKAKVSAQDLVSALRKLTPRLYSIASSQAEVEEEVHLTVGVVEYNKGDATRLGGASGFLGRRLKEGDKVKVFVEHNDNFKLPSDPQTPIIMIGPGTGVAPFRAFMQERENQDNAGDSWMFFGDQTFTEDFLYQLEWQKYLSSGVLSKMDVAFSRDQAQKIYVQDRIAENAQQVWQWLERGAHVYICGDANRMAKDVHQTLLELVSQQGQLDTEQAENYLSDLRRAKRYQKDVY
;
A
#
# COMPACT_ATOMS: atom_id res chain seq x y z
N MET A 1 10.23 -40.44 23.09
CA MET A 1 11.05 -41.51 23.69
C MET A 1 12.43 -40.95 23.96
N LEU A 2 12.94 -41.07 25.19
CA LEU A 2 14.35 -40.78 25.46
C LEU A 2 15.20 -41.83 24.75
N LEU A 3 16.29 -41.44 24.08
CA LEU A 3 17.17 -42.35 23.30
C LEU A 3 17.68 -43.57 24.11
N LYS A 4 17.68 -43.46 25.44
CA LYS A 4 18.04 -44.54 26.38
C LYS A 4 17.01 -45.68 26.47
N GLU A 5 15.81 -45.52 25.90
CA GLU A 5 14.72 -46.51 25.94
C GLU A 5 14.47 -47.19 24.58
N LEU A 6 15.32 -46.94 23.58
CA LEU A 6 15.17 -47.54 22.25
C LEU A 6 15.44 -49.05 22.31
N ASN A 7 14.39 -49.84 22.14
CA ASN A 7 14.44 -51.30 22.06
C ASN A 7 14.28 -51.72 20.59
N ALA A 8 15.01 -52.74 20.12
CA ALA A 8 14.99 -53.15 18.71
C ALA A 8 13.61 -53.64 18.24
N LEU A 9 12.75 -54.08 19.16
CA LEU A 9 11.36 -54.42 18.84
C LEU A 9 10.49 -53.21 18.43
N ALA A 10 10.96 -51.98 18.69
CA ALA A 10 10.25 -50.73 18.38
C ALA A 10 10.96 -49.90 17.29
N SER A 11 11.97 -50.47 16.61
CA SER A 11 12.77 -49.77 15.59
C SER A 11 13.02 -50.70 14.39
N PRO A 12 13.08 -50.18 13.16
CA PRO A 12 13.45 -50.97 11.98
C PRO A 12 14.95 -51.38 11.95
N LEU A 13 15.73 -51.04 12.99
CA LEU A 13 17.15 -51.34 13.11
C LEU A 13 17.39 -52.69 13.82
N SER A 14 18.43 -53.43 13.42
CA SER A 14 18.84 -54.64 14.13
C SER A 14 19.39 -54.34 15.53
N ASP A 15 19.36 -55.33 16.42
CA ASP A 15 19.89 -55.21 17.80
C ASP A 15 21.32 -54.66 17.85
N GLN A 16 22.16 -55.05 16.88
CA GLN A 16 23.54 -54.59 16.79
C GLN A 16 23.63 -53.12 16.36
N GLN A 17 22.77 -52.68 15.44
CA GLN A 17 22.71 -51.29 14.98
C GLN A 17 22.13 -50.37 16.06
N VAL A 18 21.13 -50.82 16.82
CA VAL A 18 20.58 -50.07 17.96
C VAL A 18 21.66 -49.83 19.01
N LYS A 19 22.46 -50.84 19.36
CA LYS A 19 23.57 -50.70 20.32
C LYS A 19 24.65 -49.72 19.83
N GLN A 20 25.02 -49.78 18.56
CA GLN A 20 25.99 -48.84 17.99
C GLN A 20 25.47 -47.40 17.98
N LEU A 21 24.19 -47.21 17.65
CA LEU A 21 23.56 -45.89 17.67
C LEU A 21 23.47 -45.33 19.08
N GLN A 22 23.10 -46.16 20.07
CA GLN A 22 23.07 -45.76 21.47
C GLN A 22 24.46 -45.39 21.99
N GLN A 23 25.50 -46.15 21.63
CA GLN A 23 26.87 -45.83 22.03
C GLN A 23 27.38 -44.54 21.37
N ALA A 24 27.10 -44.33 20.09
CA ALA A 24 27.51 -43.14 19.36
C ALA A 24 26.82 -41.85 19.84
N THR A 25 25.62 -41.97 20.42
CA THR A 25 24.81 -40.83 20.87
C THR A 25 24.90 -40.56 22.37
N ALA A 26 25.44 -41.50 23.16
CA ALA A 26 25.48 -41.41 24.62
C ALA A 26 26.36 -40.26 25.17
N GLU A 27 27.38 -39.83 24.41
CA GLU A 27 28.33 -38.79 24.81
C GLU A 27 28.10 -37.45 24.09
N LEU A 28 27.06 -37.35 23.26
CA LEU A 28 26.76 -36.14 22.47
C LEU A 28 25.87 -35.15 23.23
N SER A 29 26.13 -33.86 23.03
CA SER A 29 25.25 -32.79 23.52
C SER A 29 23.98 -32.67 22.67
N SER A 30 22.97 -31.95 23.17
CA SER A 30 21.71 -31.69 22.47
C SER A 30 21.90 -31.01 21.12
N THR A 31 22.81 -30.05 21.01
CA THR A 31 23.15 -29.38 19.74
C THR A 31 23.84 -30.32 18.74
N GLN A 32 24.71 -31.21 19.23
CA GLN A 32 25.39 -32.20 18.38
C GLN A 32 24.42 -33.28 17.89
N LEU A 33 23.47 -33.70 18.71
CA LEU A 33 22.41 -34.64 18.31
C LEU A 33 21.51 -34.04 17.22
N ALA A 34 21.16 -32.75 17.31
CA ALA A 34 20.39 -32.06 16.28
C ALA A 34 21.16 -32.00 14.94
N TRP A 35 22.46 -31.73 14.98
CA TRP A 35 23.31 -31.73 13.79
C TRP A 35 23.44 -33.13 13.15
N VAL A 36 23.67 -34.16 13.95
CA VAL A 36 23.75 -35.56 13.47
C VAL A 36 22.42 -36.03 12.87
N SER A 37 21.29 -35.60 13.44
CA SER A 37 19.96 -35.88 12.87
C SER A 37 19.81 -35.30 11.46
N GLY A 38 20.25 -34.06 11.24
CA GLY A 38 20.27 -33.44 9.91
C GLY A 38 21.20 -34.15 8.94
N TYR A 39 22.39 -34.54 9.40
CA TYR A 39 23.36 -35.29 8.59
C TYR A 39 22.81 -36.65 8.12
N LEU A 40 22.22 -37.44 9.04
CA LEU A 40 21.65 -38.75 8.72
C LEU A 40 20.43 -38.64 7.79
N ALA A 41 19.62 -37.60 7.93
CA ALA A 41 18.53 -37.30 7.00
C ALA A 41 19.05 -37.01 5.58
N GLY A 42 20.16 -36.26 5.47
CA GLY A 42 20.82 -36.00 4.19
C GLY A 42 21.44 -37.24 3.54
N VAL A 43 22.04 -38.12 4.33
CA VAL A 43 22.60 -39.40 3.85
C VAL A 43 21.49 -40.34 3.35
N GLY A 44 20.33 -40.36 4.01
CA GLY A 44 19.17 -41.16 3.59
C GLY A 44 18.60 -40.74 2.23
N GLN A 45 18.78 -39.48 1.81
CA GLN A 45 18.37 -39.00 0.49
C GLN A 45 19.38 -39.35 -0.63
N SER A 46 20.61 -39.74 -0.28
CA SER A 46 21.69 -39.96 -1.27
C SER A 46 21.92 -41.43 -1.63
N SER A 47 21.13 -42.38 -1.09
CA SER A 47 21.33 -43.82 -1.30
C SER A 47 20.13 -44.54 -1.93
N THR A 48 19.63 -44.06 -3.05
CA THR A 48 18.82 -44.87 -3.97
C THR A 48 19.39 -44.78 -5.39
N PRO A 49 19.87 -45.88 -5.99
CA PRO A 49 20.29 -45.87 -7.39
C PRO A 49 19.08 -45.67 -8.30
N LEU A 50 19.25 -44.78 -9.29
CA LEU A 50 18.28 -44.45 -10.32
C LEU A 50 17.85 -45.70 -11.11
N GLN A 51 16.59 -46.13 -10.94
CA GLN A 51 15.84 -46.79 -12.00
C GLN A 51 14.97 -45.74 -12.68
N SER A 52 15.17 -45.61 -13.98
CA SER A 52 14.41 -44.75 -14.88
C SER A 52 12.94 -45.15 -14.88
N VAL A 53 12.12 -44.39 -14.16
CA VAL A 53 10.68 -44.28 -14.40
C VAL A 53 10.39 -42.93 -15.05
N SER A 54 9.62 -43.03 -16.12
CA SER A 54 9.10 -41.99 -17.00
C SER A 54 8.65 -40.74 -16.26
N ALA A 55 8.83 -39.58 -16.91
CA ALA A 55 8.47 -38.24 -16.45
C ALA A 55 7.26 -38.21 -15.50
N SER A 56 7.51 -38.04 -14.20
CA SER A 56 6.51 -37.58 -13.26
C SER A 56 6.08 -36.18 -13.70
N GLN A 57 4.82 -36.02 -14.10
CA GLN A 57 4.19 -34.70 -14.16
C GLN A 57 4.43 -34.02 -12.82
N SER A 58 5.04 -32.84 -12.85
CA SER A 58 5.15 -31.96 -11.68
C SER A 58 3.75 -31.83 -11.08
N ALA A 59 3.61 -32.08 -9.78
CA ALA A 59 2.36 -31.83 -9.06
C ALA A 59 1.89 -30.42 -9.42
N GLN A 60 0.69 -30.33 -9.99
CA GLN A 60 0.13 -29.04 -10.39
C GLN A 60 -0.14 -28.23 -9.11
N LYS A 61 0.41 -27.02 -9.06
CA LYS A 61 0.26 -26.09 -7.93
C LYS A 61 -0.38 -24.80 -8.43
N LEU A 62 -1.07 -24.12 -7.52
CA LEU A 62 -1.52 -22.76 -7.69
C LEU A 62 -0.36 -21.81 -7.34
N THR A 63 -0.05 -20.89 -8.24
CA THR A 63 0.85 -19.77 -7.94
C THR A 63 0.01 -18.51 -7.80
N ILE A 64 0.12 -17.82 -6.66
CA ILE A 64 -0.48 -16.52 -6.41
C ILE A 64 0.64 -15.47 -6.52
N LEU A 65 0.47 -14.50 -7.40
CA LEU A 65 1.34 -13.32 -7.49
C LEU A 65 0.58 -12.11 -6.96
N TYR A 66 1.26 -11.27 -6.18
CA TYR A 66 0.71 -9.97 -5.81
C TYR A 66 1.63 -8.82 -6.24
N ALA A 67 1.00 -7.70 -6.56
CA ALA A 67 1.65 -6.43 -6.86
C ALA A 67 0.93 -5.32 -6.09
N SER A 68 1.64 -4.64 -5.19
CA SER A 68 0.99 -3.70 -4.26
C SER A 68 1.85 -2.51 -3.91
N GLN A 69 1.25 -1.32 -3.95
CA GLN A 69 1.90 -0.10 -3.48
C GLN A 69 1.78 0.07 -1.98
N THR A 70 0.55 0.06 -1.45
CA THR A 70 0.28 0.32 -0.03
C THR A 70 0.01 -0.95 0.79
N GLY A 71 -0.08 -2.12 0.15
CA GLY A 71 -0.30 -3.40 0.83
C GLY A 71 -1.71 -3.97 0.72
N ASN A 72 -2.70 -3.22 0.21
CA ASN A 72 -4.07 -3.74 0.00
C ASN A 72 -4.11 -5.04 -0.84
N ALA A 73 -3.43 -5.05 -1.99
CA ALA A 73 -3.37 -6.24 -2.85
C ALA A 73 -2.58 -7.40 -2.21
N LYS A 74 -1.55 -7.09 -1.39
CA LYS A 74 -0.83 -8.09 -0.59
C LYS A 74 -1.76 -8.76 0.42
N GLY A 75 -2.55 -7.98 1.16
CA GLY A 75 -3.51 -8.51 2.13
C GLY A 75 -4.57 -9.42 1.49
N VAL A 76 -5.12 -9.03 0.33
CA VAL A 76 -6.06 -9.89 -0.42
C VAL A 76 -5.39 -11.19 -0.87
N ALA A 77 -4.13 -11.13 -1.32
CA ALA A 77 -3.39 -12.30 -1.76
C ALA A 77 -3.02 -13.25 -0.60
N GLU A 78 -2.68 -12.72 0.58
CA GLU A 78 -2.46 -13.49 1.81
C GLU A 78 -3.75 -14.18 2.28
N GLN A 79 -4.89 -13.50 2.19
CA GLN A 79 -6.19 -14.10 2.48
C GLN A 79 -6.52 -15.22 1.47
N LEU A 80 -6.24 -15.00 0.18
CA LEU A 80 -6.41 -16.01 -0.87
C LEU A 80 -5.51 -17.24 -0.61
N LEU A 81 -4.27 -17.03 -0.17
CA LEU A 81 -3.34 -18.09 0.23
C LEU A 81 -3.90 -18.92 1.38
N SER A 82 -4.35 -18.27 2.47
CA SER A 82 -4.96 -18.95 3.62
C SER A 82 -6.18 -19.78 3.20
N ASN A 83 -7.08 -19.19 2.40
CA ASN A 83 -8.28 -19.88 1.91
C ASN A 83 -7.93 -21.08 1.02
N ALA A 84 -6.92 -20.97 0.14
CA ALA A 84 -6.46 -22.06 -0.70
C ALA A 84 -5.88 -23.22 0.13
N GLN A 85 -5.08 -22.91 1.15
CA GLN A 85 -4.50 -23.90 2.06
C GLN A 85 -5.58 -24.63 2.87
N GLN A 86 -6.62 -23.92 3.34
CA GLN A 86 -7.76 -24.52 4.03
C GLN A 86 -8.55 -25.48 3.13
N GLN A 87 -8.57 -25.25 1.82
CA GLN A 87 -9.18 -26.15 0.83
C GLN A 87 -8.24 -27.28 0.37
N GLY A 88 -7.03 -27.38 0.93
CA GLY A 88 -6.05 -28.42 0.57
C GLY A 88 -5.36 -28.21 -0.78
N ILE A 89 -5.44 -27.00 -1.35
CA ILE A 89 -4.78 -26.65 -2.61
C ILE A 89 -3.28 -26.43 -2.33
N SER A 90 -2.40 -27.09 -3.09
CA SER A 90 -0.97 -26.80 -3.07
C SER A 90 -0.73 -25.42 -3.69
N VAL A 91 -0.28 -24.45 -2.89
CA VAL A 91 -0.21 -23.05 -3.27
C VAL A 91 1.09 -22.38 -2.83
N GLU A 92 1.63 -21.51 -3.68
CA GLU A 92 2.74 -20.62 -3.37
C GLU A 92 2.33 -19.15 -3.59
N LEU A 93 2.85 -18.25 -2.76
CA LEU A 93 2.61 -16.81 -2.84
C LEU A 93 3.94 -16.09 -3.08
N PHE A 94 3.97 -15.19 -4.06
CA PHE A 94 5.13 -14.34 -4.33
C PHE A 94 4.72 -12.88 -4.52
N ASN A 95 5.56 -11.97 -4.01
CA ASN A 95 5.61 -10.63 -4.59
C ASN A 95 6.11 -10.77 -6.04
N VAL A 96 5.47 -10.07 -6.96
CA VAL A 96 5.83 -10.10 -8.37
C VAL A 96 7.28 -9.66 -8.64
N ALA A 97 7.85 -8.75 -7.83
CA ALA A 97 9.25 -8.31 -7.93
C ALA A 97 10.26 -9.44 -7.61
N ASP A 98 9.89 -10.35 -6.71
CA ASP A 98 10.72 -11.49 -6.31
C ASP A 98 10.50 -12.72 -7.22
N TYR A 99 9.47 -12.67 -8.07
CA TYR A 99 9.10 -13.75 -8.97
C TYR A 99 9.93 -13.73 -10.26
N LYS A 100 10.49 -14.88 -10.64
CA LYS A 100 11.27 -15.00 -11.89
C LYS A 100 10.33 -15.14 -13.09
N PRO A 101 10.20 -14.14 -13.99
CA PRO A 101 9.16 -14.16 -15.02
C PRO A 101 9.29 -15.31 -16.02
N LYS A 102 10.50 -15.83 -16.22
CA LYS A 102 10.76 -17.02 -17.07
C LYS A 102 10.11 -18.30 -16.53
N SER A 103 9.77 -18.35 -15.24
CA SER A 103 9.09 -19.48 -14.62
C SER A 103 7.65 -19.64 -15.09
N LEU A 104 7.01 -18.58 -15.64
CA LEU A 104 5.62 -18.63 -16.16
C LEU A 104 5.35 -19.77 -17.14
N LYS A 105 6.37 -20.19 -17.91
CA LYS A 105 6.24 -21.29 -18.87
C LYS A 105 5.96 -22.65 -18.19
N GLN A 106 6.33 -22.79 -16.92
CA GLN A 106 6.17 -24.02 -16.14
C GLN A 106 4.91 -23.98 -15.28
N GLU A 107 4.30 -22.81 -15.11
CA GLU A 107 3.08 -22.64 -14.31
C GLU A 107 1.86 -23.20 -15.06
N THR A 108 0.91 -23.74 -14.29
CA THR A 108 -0.36 -24.27 -14.82
C THR A 108 -1.56 -23.47 -14.34
N HIS A 109 -1.53 -22.98 -13.11
CA HIS A 109 -2.59 -22.20 -12.49
C HIS A 109 -1.98 -20.96 -11.83
N LEU A 110 -2.44 -19.78 -12.25
CA LEU A 110 -1.93 -18.50 -11.79
C LEU A 110 -3.08 -17.59 -11.34
N VAL A 111 -3.00 -17.03 -10.14
CA VAL A 111 -3.85 -15.91 -9.74
C VAL A 111 -2.97 -14.69 -9.53
N ILE A 112 -3.32 -13.56 -10.16
CA ILE A 112 -2.64 -12.28 -9.92
C ILE A 112 -3.59 -11.36 -9.16
N VAL A 113 -3.11 -10.81 -8.04
CA VAL A 113 -3.79 -9.76 -7.28
C VAL A 113 -2.97 -8.48 -7.40
N THR A 114 -3.49 -7.45 -8.07
CA THR A 114 -2.72 -6.22 -8.34
C THR A 114 -3.50 -4.97 -7.99
N SER A 115 -2.83 -3.92 -7.48
CA SER A 115 -3.37 -2.56 -7.51
C SER A 115 -2.98 -1.83 -8.79
N THR A 116 -3.61 -0.70 -9.08
CA THR A 116 -3.18 0.29 -10.07
C THR A 116 -2.82 1.59 -9.35
N ASN A 117 -1.73 2.24 -9.75
CA ASN A 117 -1.27 3.49 -9.15
C ASN A 117 -1.38 4.68 -10.10
N GLY A 118 -1.48 5.88 -9.50
CA GLY A 118 -1.40 7.15 -10.23
C GLY A 118 -2.35 7.22 -11.43
N GLU A 119 -1.79 7.45 -12.61
CA GLU A 119 -2.53 7.56 -13.87
C GLU A 119 -2.50 6.24 -14.67
N GLY A 120 -2.79 5.12 -14.01
CA GLY A 120 -2.87 3.81 -14.67
C GLY A 120 -1.57 3.01 -14.67
N GLU A 121 -0.58 3.44 -13.91
CA GLU A 121 0.73 2.80 -13.83
C GLU A 121 0.67 1.55 -12.94
N PRO A 122 1.45 0.49 -13.25
CA PRO A 122 1.63 -0.62 -12.33
C PRO A 122 2.25 -0.16 -11.00
N PRO A 123 2.00 -0.86 -9.90
CA PRO A 123 2.75 -0.70 -8.66
C PRO A 123 4.24 -0.81 -8.90
N ASP A 124 5.05 -0.14 -8.09
CA ASP A 124 6.51 -0.08 -8.32
C ASP A 124 7.14 -1.50 -8.35
N ASP A 125 6.58 -2.45 -7.59
CA ASP A 125 7.01 -3.86 -7.60
C ASP A 125 6.65 -4.62 -8.89
N ALA A 126 5.63 -4.19 -9.63
CA ALA A 126 5.12 -4.83 -10.85
C ALA A 126 5.73 -4.32 -12.17
N ILE A 127 6.45 -3.19 -12.17
CA ILE A 127 6.94 -2.55 -13.40
C ILE A 127 7.73 -3.54 -14.28
N ASP A 128 8.74 -4.21 -13.71
CA ASP A 128 9.60 -5.15 -14.45
C ASP A 128 8.81 -6.33 -15.04
N PHE A 129 7.83 -6.83 -14.30
CA PHE A 129 7.01 -7.95 -14.74
C PHE A 129 6.02 -7.55 -15.84
N HIS A 130 5.41 -6.36 -15.69
CA HIS A 130 4.55 -5.75 -16.70
C HIS A 130 5.28 -5.52 -18.02
N GLU A 131 6.48 -4.93 -17.97
CA GLU A 131 7.35 -4.74 -19.15
C GLU A 131 7.78 -6.08 -19.76
N PHE A 132 8.14 -7.07 -18.93
CA PHE A 132 8.51 -8.38 -19.40
C PHE A 132 7.39 -9.04 -20.22
N LEU A 133 6.15 -9.01 -19.71
CA LEU A 133 4.97 -9.55 -20.40
C LEU A 133 4.66 -8.82 -21.71
N ALA A 134 4.95 -7.53 -21.79
CA ALA A 134 4.82 -6.75 -23.03
C ALA A 134 5.97 -7.01 -24.03
N SER A 135 7.09 -7.58 -23.59
CA SER A 135 8.28 -7.76 -24.41
C SER A 135 8.22 -8.97 -25.34
N LYS A 136 9.03 -8.95 -26.41
CA LYS A 136 9.25 -10.12 -27.29
C LYS A 136 9.92 -11.32 -26.60
N LYS A 137 10.42 -11.15 -25.38
CA LYS A 137 11.07 -12.21 -24.59
C LYS A 137 10.05 -13.06 -23.81
N ALA A 138 8.80 -12.61 -23.70
CA ALA A 138 7.74 -13.36 -23.03
C ALA A 138 7.48 -14.70 -23.75
N PRO A 139 7.43 -15.83 -23.01
CA PRO A 139 7.14 -17.13 -23.59
C PRO A 139 5.66 -17.26 -23.97
N LYS A 140 5.35 -18.18 -24.88
CA LYS A 140 3.95 -18.64 -25.05
C LYS A 140 3.51 -19.42 -23.82
N LEU A 141 2.27 -19.22 -23.42
CA LEU A 141 1.66 -19.69 -22.16
C LEU A 141 0.45 -20.61 -22.43
N ASP A 142 0.54 -21.46 -23.47
CA ASP A 142 -0.60 -22.29 -23.95
C ASP A 142 -1.19 -23.25 -22.90
N GLN A 143 -0.42 -23.56 -21.85
CA GLN A 143 -0.79 -24.47 -20.76
C GLN A 143 -1.25 -23.75 -19.48
N LEU A 144 -1.14 -22.41 -19.44
CA LEU A 144 -1.45 -21.63 -18.25
C LEU A 144 -2.94 -21.28 -18.22
N GLN A 145 -3.59 -21.59 -17.10
CA GLN A 145 -4.87 -21.03 -16.72
C GLN A 145 -4.64 -19.91 -15.70
N TYR A 146 -5.35 -18.80 -15.86
CA TYR A 146 -5.14 -17.65 -14.97
C TYR A 146 -6.43 -16.94 -14.55
N ALA A 147 -6.39 -16.25 -13.42
CA ALA A 147 -7.44 -15.32 -13.00
C ALA A 147 -6.79 -14.05 -12.41
N ILE A 148 -7.47 -12.91 -12.53
CA ILE A 148 -6.94 -11.62 -12.09
C ILE A 148 -7.97 -10.92 -11.20
N LEU A 149 -7.50 -10.46 -10.04
CA LEU A 149 -8.21 -9.53 -9.18
C LEU A 149 -7.45 -8.20 -9.21
N ALA A 150 -8.09 -7.15 -9.70
CA ALA A 150 -7.52 -5.82 -9.81
C ALA A 150 -8.19 -4.89 -8.80
N LEU A 151 -7.40 -4.18 -8.01
CA LEU A 151 -7.85 -3.13 -7.09
C LEU A 151 -7.57 -1.76 -7.72
N GLY A 152 -8.56 -0.87 -7.72
CA GLY A 152 -8.43 0.50 -8.21
C GLY A 152 -9.45 1.44 -7.59
N ASP A 153 -9.50 2.67 -8.11
CA ASP A 153 -10.51 3.66 -7.74
C ASP A 153 -11.18 4.20 -9.01
N SER A 154 -12.50 4.02 -9.11
CA SER A 154 -13.26 4.40 -10.31
C SER A 154 -13.33 5.92 -10.54
N SER A 155 -12.90 6.72 -9.57
CA SER A 155 -12.74 8.17 -9.75
C SER A 155 -11.56 8.55 -10.65
N TYR A 156 -10.58 7.65 -10.82
CA TYR A 156 -9.44 7.85 -11.70
C TYR A 156 -9.75 7.48 -13.15
N GLU A 157 -8.95 8.00 -14.07
CA GLU A 157 -9.15 7.74 -15.50
C GLU A 157 -8.94 6.27 -15.86
N PHE A 158 -7.85 5.71 -15.36
CA PHE A 158 -7.33 4.40 -15.70
C PHE A 158 -7.69 3.37 -14.60
N PHE A 159 -8.98 3.30 -14.25
CA PHE A 159 -9.51 2.37 -13.25
C PHE A 159 -9.08 0.93 -13.53
N CYS A 160 -8.39 0.27 -12.58
CA CYS A 160 -7.89 -1.10 -12.69
C CYS A 160 -7.00 -1.39 -13.92
N GLN A 161 -6.31 -0.38 -14.47
CA GLN A 161 -5.52 -0.52 -15.70
C GLN A 161 -4.44 -1.61 -15.63
N THR A 162 -3.70 -1.73 -14.54
CA THR A 162 -2.67 -2.77 -14.40
C THR A 162 -3.25 -4.18 -14.50
N GLY A 163 -4.42 -4.42 -13.90
CA GLY A 163 -5.12 -5.69 -14.03
C GLY A 163 -5.61 -5.96 -15.46
N LYS A 164 -6.08 -4.92 -16.16
CA LYS A 164 -6.46 -4.99 -17.58
C LYS A 164 -5.26 -5.34 -18.46
N ASP A 165 -4.11 -4.74 -18.19
CA ASP A 165 -2.89 -4.98 -18.94
C ASP A 165 -2.40 -6.42 -18.76
N PHE A 166 -2.42 -6.94 -17.52
CA PHE A 166 -2.06 -8.35 -17.28
C PHE A 166 -3.01 -9.32 -17.99
N ASP A 167 -4.33 -9.05 -17.95
CA ASP A 167 -5.34 -9.88 -18.62
C ASP A 167 -5.11 -9.90 -20.14
N GLU A 168 -4.94 -8.72 -20.76
CA GLU A 168 -4.66 -8.59 -22.19
C GLU A 168 -3.38 -9.32 -22.58
N ARG A 169 -2.30 -9.12 -21.81
CA ARG A 169 -0.98 -9.71 -22.14
C ARG A 169 -0.95 -11.21 -21.93
N LEU A 170 -1.50 -11.75 -20.84
CA LEU A 170 -1.55 -13.19 -20.61
C LEU A 170 -2.40 -13.90 -21.68
N SER A 171 -3.55 -13.33 -22.03
CA SER A 171 -4.40 -13.81 -23.11
C SER A 171 -3.66 -13.80 -24.46
N ALA A 172 -2.99 -12.70 -24.80
CA ALA A 172 -2.21 -12.57 -26.03
C ALA A 172 -1.04 -13.57 -26.12
N LEU A 173 -0.49 -14.00 -24.99
CA LEU A 173 0.57 -15.02 -24.90
C LEU A 173 0.03 -16.46 -24.95
N GLY A 174 -1.29 -16.67 -24.99
CA GLY A 174 -1.93 -17.98 -25.14
C GLY A 174 -2.49 -18.59 -23.85
N ALA A 175 -2.37 -17.89 -22.72
CA ALA A 175 -2.96 -18.33 -21.45
C ALA A 175 -4.50 -18.24 -21.51
N LYS A 176 -5.17 -19.11 -20.76
CA LYS A 176 -6.64 -19.19 -20.74
C LYS A 176 -7.21 -18.60 -19.45
N PRO A 177 -8.16 -17.65 -19.53
CA PRO A 177 -8.81 -17.14 -18.33
C PRO A 177 -9.66 -18.25 -17.68
N LEU A 178 -9.44 -18.48 -16.39
CA LEU A 178 -10.19 -19.40 -15.54
C LEU A 178 -11.48 -18.75 -15.06
N LEU A 179 -11.38 -17.49 -14.63
CA LEU A 179 -12.48 -16.66 -14.16
C LEU A 179 -12.35 -15.26 -14.77
N THR A 180 -13.48 -14.61 -15.03
CA THR A 180 -13.49 -13.22 -15.49
C THR A 180 -12.78 -12.34 -14.46
N ARG A 181 -11.92 -11.44 -14.95
CA ARG A 181 -11.22 -10.46 -14.11
C ARG A 181 -12.22 -9.66 -13.27
N LEU A 182 -11.91 -9.49 -11.99
CA LEU A 182 -12.59 -8.53 -11.12
C LEU A 182 -11.85 -7.19 -11.18
N ASP A 183 -12.57 -6.12 -11.53
CA ASP A 183 -12.11 -4.73 -11.41
C ASP A 183 -12.81 -4.13 -10.17
N ALA A 184 -12.14 -4.20 -9.02
CA ALA A 184 -12.69 -3.83 -7.71
C ALA A 184 -12.40 -2.36 -7.35
N ASP A 185 -13.37 -1.69 -6.74
CA ASP A 185 -13.26 -0.28 -6.31
C ASP A 185 -12.69 -0.17 -4.87
N VAL A 186 -12.67 1.01 -4.26
CA VAL A 186 -12.03 1.22 -2.93
C VAL A 186 -12.66 0.38 -1.80
N ASP A 187 -13.94 0.00 -1.94
CA ASP A 187 -14.71 -0.87 -1.03
C ASP A 187 -14.77 -2.34 -1.50
N TYR A 188 -13.62 -2.85 -1.92
CA TYR A 188 -13.45 -4.14 -2.60
C TYR A 188 -13.71 -5.39 -1.75
N GLU A 189 -13.76 -5.31 -0.42
CA GLU A 189 -13.58 -6.49 0.45
C GLU A 189 -14.61 -7.60 0.18
N ASN A 190 -15.89 -7.24 0.04
CA ASN A 190 -16.96 -8.21 -0.17
C ASN A 190 -16.90 -8.83 -1.57
N GLU A 191 -16.66 -8.02 -2.60
CA GLU A 191 -16.55 -8.50 -3.98
C GLU A 191 -15.29 -9.34 -4.19
N ALA A 192 -14.17 -8.93 -3.60
CA ALA A 192 -12.91 -9.67 -3.60
C ALA A 192 -13.06 -11.03 -2.93
N LYS A 193 -13.75 -11.10 -1.78
CA LYS A 193 -14.02 -12.36 -1.09
C LYS A 193 -14.87 -13.31 -1.92
N ALA A 194 -16.00 -12.82 -2.46
CA ALA A 194 -16.88 -13.64 -3.30
C ALA A 194 -16.16 -14.15 -4.56
N TRP A 195 -15.36 -13.29 -5.19
CA TRP A 195 -14.55 -13.67 -6.34
C TRP A 195 -13.46 -14.68 -5.99
N ALA A 196 -12.78 -14.50 -4.86
CA ALA A 196 -11.75 -15.42 -4.37
C ALA A 196 -12.31 -16.83 -4.12
N GLU A 197 -13.48 -16.92 -3.49
CA GLU A 197 -14.18 -18.19 -3.28
C GLU A 197 -14.50 -18.89 -4.62
N GLN A 198 -14.98 -18.13 -5.62
CA GLN A 198 -15.25 -18.65 -6.95
C GLN A 198 -13.98 -19.09 -7.69
N ALA A 199 -12.91 -18.29 -7.62
CA ALA A 199 -11.64 -18.58 -8.26
C ALA A 199 -11.01 -19.86 -7.70
N LEU A 200 -10.97 -20.01 -6.36
CA LEU A 200 -10.45 -21.21 -5.71
C LEU A 200 -11.29 -22.45 -6.01
N GLY A 201 -12.62 -22.30 -6.08
CA GLY A 201 -13.50 -23.38 -6.52
C GLY A 201 -13.12 -23.90 -7.91
N LEU A 202 -12.95 -23.00 -8.89
CA LEU A 202 -12.54 -23.37 -10.24
C LEU A 202 -11.13 -23.96 -10.29
N VAL A 203 -10.18 -23.41 -9.52
CA VAL A 203 -8.81 -23.95 -9.40
C VAL A 203 -8.85 -25.38 -8.85
N SER A 204 -9.68 -25.63 -7.83
CA SER A 204 -9.82 -26.96 -7.23
C SER A 204 -10.38 -27.98 -8.23
N GLU A 205 -11.34 -27.58 -9.07
CA GLU A 205 -11.93 -28.44 -10.12
C GLU A 205 -10.90 -28.78 -11.19
N THR A 206 -10.12 -27.80 -11.67
CA THR A 206 -9.14 -27.99 -12.74
C THR A 206 -7.88 -28.73 -12.26
N LEU A 207 -7.48 -28.55 -10.99
CA LEU A 207 -6.41 -29.34 -10.35
C LEU A 207 -6.85 -30.77 -10.01
N SER A 208 -8.11 -30.98 -9.63
CA SER A 208 -8.64 -32.33 -9.32
C SER A 208 -8.85 -33.17 -10.58
N ALA A 209 -9.09 -32.54 -11.73
CA ALA A 209 -9.16 -33.22 -13.03
C ALA A 209 -7.81 -33.80 -13.49
N SER A 210 -6.70 -33.48 -12.83
CA SER A 210 -5.34 -33.79 -13.29
C SER A 210 -4.47 -34.60 -12.32
N ASN A 211 -4.84 -34.81 -11.05
CA ASN A 211 -4.34 -35.93 -10.23
C ASN A 211 -5.08 -36.06 -8.89
N GLY A 212 -5.47 -37.31 -8.56
CA GLY A 212 -5.89 -37.68 -7.22
C GLY A 212 -4.70 -38.07 -6.36
N ALA A 213 -4.36 -37.25 -5.38
CA ALA A 213 -3.55 -37.64 -4.24
C ALA A 213 -3.84 -36.71 -3.06
N GLU A 214 -4.31 -37.28 -1.95
CA GLU A 214 -4.45 -36.57 -0.67
C GLU A 214 -3.07 -36.24 -0.10
N VAL A 215 -2.87 -34.98 0.28
CA VAL A 215 -1.68 -34.52 0.99
C VAL A 215 -2.04 -34.32 2.46
N VAL A 216 -1.34 -35.03 3.35
CA VAL A 216 -1.46 -34.88 4.81
C VAL A 216 -0.72 -33.63 5.25
N SER A 217 -1.44 -32.73 5.92
CA SER A 217 -0.93 -31.45 6.44
C SER A 217 -0.15 -31.62 7.76
N LEU A 218 0.90 -30.81 7.92
CA LEU A 218 1.56 -30.54 9.20
C LEU A 218 1.07 -29.18 9.73
N PRO A 219 0.82 -29.04 11.04
CA PRO A 219 0.37 -27.77 11.62
C PRO A 219 1.55 -26.78 11.65
N VAL A 220 1.34 -25.60 11.05
CA VAL A 220 2.23 -24.45 11.23
C VAL A 220 1.61 -23.57 12.31
N SER A 221 2.41 -23.25 13.32
CA SER A 221 2.06 -22.34 14.40
C SER A 221 1.68 -20.97 13.83
N ALA A 222 0.53 -20.45 14.25
CA ALA A 222 0.09 -19.09 13.94
C ALA A 222 1.21 -18.09 14.30
N SER A 223 1.69 -17.36 13.30
CA SER A 223 2.49 -16.17 13.50
C SER A 223 1.65 -15.10 14.19
N HIS A 224 2.28 -14.34 15.08
CA HIS A 224 1.67 -13.24 15.85
C HIS A 224 0.67 -12.43 15.01
N GLU A 225 -0.62 -12.59 15.29
CA GLU A 225 -1.67 -11.75 14.73
C GLU A 225 -1.46 -10.32 15.21
N GLN A 226 -1.37 -9.37 14.28
CA GLN A 226 -1.61 -7.98 14.63
C GLN A 226 -3.03 -7.86 15.17
N ARG A 227 -3.15 -7.38 16.41
CA ARG A 227 -4.43 -7.31 17.11
C ARG A 227 -5.43 -6.36 16.46
N TYR A 228 -4.94 -5.36 15.73
CA TYR A 228 -5.76 -4.32 15.12
C TYR A 228 -5.50 -4.24 13.62
N SER A 229 -6.56 -4.01 12.85
CA SER A 229 -6.53 -3.98 11.39
C SER A 229 -7.48 -2.91 10.86
N LYS A 230 -7.55 -2.72 9.54
CA LYS A 230 -8.55 -1.86 8.88
C LYS A 230 -9.98 -2.16 9.35
N ASN A 231 -10.32 -3.44 9.50
CA ASN A 231 -11.67 -3.90 9.86
C ASN A 231 -11.93 -3.87 11.36
N GLU A 232 -10.87 -3.96 12.17
CA GLU A 232 -10.93 -3.90 13.63
C GLU A 232 -9.92 -2.85 14.13
N PRO A 233 -10.22 -1.54 13.96
CA PRO A 233 -9.29 -0.48 14.31
C PRO A 233 -9.22 -0.26 15.83
N TYR A 234 -8.09 0.23 16.32
CA TYR A 234 -7.91 0.64 17.71
C TYR A 234 -8.51 2.02 17.95
N ALA A 235 -9.24 2.20 19.04
CA ALA A 235 -9.77 3.50 19.45
C ALA A 235 -8.74 4.25 20.32
N ALA A 236 -7.83 4.96 19.64
CA ALA A 236 -6.74 5.72 20.23
C ALA A 236 -7.19 7.10 20.73
N GLU A 237 -6.45 7.70 21.67
CA GLU A 237 -6.71 9.08 22.14
C GLU A 237 -5.97 10.10 21.27
N LEU A 238 -6.63 11.22 20.95
CA LEU A 238 -5.94 12.39 20.41
C LEU A 238 -5.24 13.13 21.56
N LEU A 239 -3.91 13.16 21.56
CA LEU A 239 -3.12 13.87 22.56
C LEU A 239 -2.98 15.35 22.22
N SER A 240 -2.67 15.66 20.96
CA SER A 240 -2.36 17.03 20.51
C SER A 240 -2.76 17.27 19.06
N SER A 241 -3.23 18.49 18.76
CA SER A 241 -3.49 18.97 17.39
C SER A 241 -3.00 20.41 17.19
N GLN A 242 -1.69 20.54 17.01
CA GLN A 242 -1.01 21.84 16.95
C GLN A 242 -0.88 22.36 15.52
N LYS A 243 -1.29 23.60 15.25
CA LYS A 243 -0.96 24.28 13.98
C LYS A 243 0.54 24.56 13.93
N ILE A 244 1.22 24.07 12.89
CA ILE A 244 2.66 24.24 12.67
C ILE A 244 3.01 25.15 11.49
N THR A 245 2.00 25.71 10.81
CA THR A 245 2.17 26.87 9.93
C THR A 245 1.96 28.17 10.71
N GLY A 246 2.55 29.25 10.20
CA GLY A 246 2.39 30.60 10.70
C GLY A 246 0.95 31.09 10.65
N ARG A 247 0.71 32.18 11.38
CA ARG A 247 -0.64 32.74 11.58
C ARG A 247 -1.27 33.15 10.25
N ASP A 248 -0.45 33.71 9.35
CA ASP A 248 -0.90 34.32 8.10
C ASP A 248 -0.65 33.39 6.88
N SER A 249 -0.23 32.14 7.13
CA SER A 249 -0.15 31.11 6.10
C SER A 249 -1.52 30.89 5.43
N ASN A 250 -1.50 30.70 4.11
CA ASN A 250 -2.67 30.27 3.34
C ASN A 250 -3.00 28.78 3.54
N LYS A 251 -2.16 28.06 4.29
CA LYS A 251 -2.32 26.65 4.63
C LYS A 251 -2.54 26.50 6.13
N ASP A 252 -3.31 25.50 6.49
CA ASP A 252 -3.40 25.03 7.86
C ASP A 252 -2.82 23.62 7.91
N VAL A 253 -1.57 23.50 8.38
CA VAL A 253 -0.91 22.20 8.58
C VAL A 253 -0.80 21.95 10.07
N ARG A 254 -1.20 20.76 10.50
CA ARG A 254 -1.28 20.32 11.88
C ARG A 254 -0.25 19.24 12.16
N HIS A 255 0.46 19.38 13.26
CA HIS A 255 1.10 18.26 13.95
C HIS A 255 0.06 17.61 14.84
N ILE A 256 -0.10 16.30 14.70
CA ILE A 256 -1.11 15.52 15.42
C ILE A 256 -0.41 14.39 16.15
N GLU A 257 -0.69 14.24 17.43
CA GLU A 257 -0.13 13.18 18.29
C GLU A 257 -1.29 12.29 18.76
N ILE A 258 -1.14 10.99 18.59
CA ILE A 258 -2.17 9.99 18.91
C ILE A 258 -1.55 8.94 19.83
N ASP A 259 -2.25 8.63 20.91
CA ASP A 259 -1.85 7.67 21.92
C ASP A 259 -2.12 6.23 21.51
N LEU A 260 -1.08 5.39 21.51
CA LEU A 260 -1.10 3.96 21.28
C LEU A 260 -0.81 3.15 22.55
N GLU A 261 -0.75 3.77 23.74
CA GLU A 261 -0.55 3.08 25.02
C GLU A 261 -1.54 1.91 25.16
N ASP A 262 -1.05 0.80 25.73
CA ASP A 262 -1.77 -0.46 25.93
C ASP A 262 -2.33 -1.17 24.68
N SER A 263 -2.16 -0.60 23.48
CA SER A 263 -2.66 -1.21 22.24
C SER A 263 -1.83 -2.42 21.79
N GLY A 264 -0.52 -2.40 22.06
CA GLY A 264 0.43 -3.35 21.49
C GLY A 264 0.66 -3.15 19.98
N ILE A 265 0.24 -2.01 19.42
CA ILE A 265 0.52 -1.65 18.02
C ILE A 265 2.01 -1.29 17.89
N SER A 266 2.66 -1.89 16.91
CA SER A 266 4.03 -1.58 16.51
C SER A 266 4.06 -1.02 15.10
N TYR A 267 4.86 0.00 14.85
CA TYR A 267 5.09 0.56 13.53
C TYR A 267 6.57 0.93 13.33
N SER A 268 6.99 1.02 12.07
CA SER A 268 8.34 1.42 11.69
C SER A 268 8.30 2.70 10.88
N ALA A 269 9.33 3.55 10.98
CA ALA A 269 9.44 4.76 10.18
C ALA A 269 9.20 4.48 8.68
N GLY A 270 8.34 5.28 8.05
CA GLY A 270 7.87 5.09 6.68
C GLY A 270 6.59 4.25 6.51
N ASP A 271 6.02 3.71 7.61
CA ASP A 271 4.64 3.19 7.60
C ASP A 271 3.61 4.32 7.52
N ALA A 272 2.36 3.95 7.21
CA ALA A 272 1.22 4.85 7.23
C ALA A 272 0.25 4.50 8.36
N LEU A 273 -0.44 5.50 8.90
CA LEU A 273 -1.55 5.32 9.83
C LEU A 273 -2.86 5.52 9.08
N GLY A 274 -3.70 4.49 9.07
CA GLY A 274 -5.07 4.58 8.60
C GLY A 274 -5.97 5.17 9.67
N VAL A 275 -6.66 6.25 9.33
CA VAL A 275 -7.58 6.96 10.22
C VAL A 275 -9.01 6.84 9.70
N TRP A 276 -9.85 6.19 10.49
CA TRP A 276 -11.30 6.24 10.33
C TRP A 276 -11.84 7.54 10.94
N PHE A 277 -12.76 8.19 10.25
CA PHE A 277 -13.32 9.47 10.64
C PHE A 277 -14.84 9.46 10.46
N ASP A 278 -15.53 10.29 11.23
CA ASP A 278 -16.95 10.55 11.02
C ASP A 278 -17.12 11.82 10.20
N ASN A 279 -18.12 11.85 9.31
CA ASN A 279 -18.46 13.08 8.59
C ASN A 279 -18.93 14.19 9.53
N ASP A 280 -18.84 15.43 9.07
CA ASP A 280 -19.33 16.58 9.83
C ASP A 280 -20.87 16.52 9.96
N GLU A 281 -21.37 16.44 11.20
CA GLU A 281 -22.80 16.40 11.51
C GLU A 281 -23.57 17.58 10.90
N HIS A 282 -22.93 18.75 10.80
CA HIS A 282 -23.54 19.91 10.16
C HIS A 282 -23.68 19.71 8.65
N LEU A 283 -22.68 19.13 7.98
CA LEU A 283 -22.76 18.79 6.56
C LEU A 283 -23.84 17.73 6.30
N VAL A 284 -23.91 16.70 7.15
CA VAL A 284 -24.94 15.64 7.10
C VAL A 284 -26.33 16.26 7.24
N SER A 285 -26.52 17.14 8.22
CA SER A 285 -27.80 17.83 8.46
C SER A 285 -28.20 18.67 7.24
N GLN A 286 -27.27 19.46 6.68
CA GLN A 286 -27.52 20.23 5.46
C GLN A 286 -27.89 19.35 4.26
N LEU A 287 -27.30 18.16 4.15
CA LEU A 287 -27.60 17.21 3.09
C LEU A 287 -29.05 16.71 3.20
N ILE A 288 -29.42 16.21 4.38
CA ILE A 288 -30.76 15.67 4.69
C ILE A 288 -31.83 16.76 4.48
N GLU A 289 -31.60 17.96 5.02
CA GLU A 289 -32.51 19.10 4.87
C GLU A 289 -32.66 19.53 3.40
N SER A 290 -31.57 19.49 2.62
CA SER A 290 -31.61 19.91 1.22
C SER A 290 -32.55 19.05 0.37
N LEU A 291 -32.69 17.77 0.75
CA LEU A 291 -33.54 16.77 0.11
C LEU A 291 -34.92 16.65 0.76
N GLY A 292 -35.11 17.22 1.95
CA GLY A 292 -36.36 17.09 2.71
C GLY A 292 -36.61 15.66 3.20
N LEU A 293 -35.54 14.92 3.52
CA LEU A 293 -35.60 13.57 4.07
C LEU A 293 -35.73 13.62 5.59
N ASP A 294 -36.29 12.56 6.19
CA ASP A 294 -36.33 12.41 7.65
C ASP A 294 -35.01 11.78 8.14
N PRO A 295 -34.25 12.43 9.04
CA PRO A 295 -32.99 11.90 9.57
C PRO A 295 -33.13 10.54 10.26
N GLN A 296 -34.33 10.21 10.76
CA GLN A 296 -34.63 8.94 11.44
C GLN A 296 -35.19 7.86 10.48
N SER A 297 -35.22 8.13 9.17
CA SER A 297 -35.58 7.11 8.18
C SER A 297 -34.62 5.92 8.29
N ASN A 298 -35.20 4.73 8.43
CA ASN A 298 -34.44 3.49 8.49
C ASN A 298 -33.93 3.13 7.09
N VAL A 299 -32.62 2.86 6.99
CA VAL A 299 -31.92 2.49 5.76
C VAL A 299 -31.06 1.25 6.00
N GLU A 300 -30.85 0.46 4.95
CA GLU A 300 -30.04 -0.75 4.98
C GLU A 300 -28.70 -0.52 4.26
N ILE A 301 -27.60 -0.84 4.95
CA ILE A 301 -26.22 -0.82 4.41
C ILE A 301 -25.56 -2.14 4.84
N ASP A 302 -25.12 -2.95 3.87
CA ASP A 302 -24.49 -4.26 4.12
C ASP A 302 -25.27 -5.19 5.08
N GLY A 303 -26.61 -5.12 5.04
CA GLY A 303 -27.50 -5.90 5.93
C GLY A 303 -27.66 -5.32 7.34
N GLU A 304 -26.97 -4.22 7.66
CA GLU A 304 -27.15 -3.44 8.88
C GLU A 304 -28.26 -2.39 8.70
N GLN A 305 -29.17 -2.28 9.67
CA GLN A 305 -30.25 -1.29 9.67
C GLN A 305 -29.83 -0.09 10.53
N LEU A 306 -29.78 1.09 9.92
CA LEU A 306 -29.31 2.33 10.55
C LEU A 306 -30.29 3.48 10.27
N SER A 307 -30.25 4.52 11.10
CA SER A 307 -30.87 5.79 10.73
C SER A 307 -30.10 6.45 9.57
N LEU A 308 -30.81 7.19 8.71
CA LEU A 308 -30.18 7.96 7.61
C LEU A 308 -29.06 8.87 8.13
N GLN A 309 -29.26 9.50 9.29
CA GLN A 309 -28.25 10.35 9.92
C GLN A 309 -26.99 9.56 10.29
N GLN A 310 -27.12 8.41 10.94
CA GLN A 310 -25.97 7.56 11.31
C GLN A 310 -25.25 7.03 10.08
N ALA A 311 -25.99 6.53 9.09
CA ALA A 311 -25.44 6.04 7.82
C ALA A 311 -24.56 7.09 7.12
N LEU A 312 -25.06 8.32 6.99
CA LEU A 312 -24.31 9.43 6.38
C LEU A 312 -23.16 9.94 7.24
N THR A 313 -23.21 9.74 8.55
CA THR A 313 -22.16 10.18 9.47
C THR A 313 -20.99 9.20 9.50
N GLU A 314 -21.28 7.90 9.61
CA GLU A 314 -20.29 6.88 9.95
C GLU A 314 -19.92 5.95 8.79
N LYS A 315 -20.79 5.77 7.79
CA LYS A 315 -20.68 4.66 6.82
C LYS A 315 -20.49 5.09 5.37
N LEU A 316 -20.83 6.32 5.00
CA LEU A 316 -20.88 6.76 3.60
C LEU A 316 -19.99 7.98 3.33
N GLU A 317 -19.33 7.99 2.17
CA GLU A 317 -18.51 9.10 1.72
C GLU A 317 -19.38 10.23 1.16
N ILE A 318 -19.33 11.40 1.80
CA ILE A 318 -20.11 12.59 1.40
C ILE A 318 -19.25 13.81 1.02
N THR A 319 -17.94 13.74 1.27
CA THR A 319 -16.97 14.80 1.02
C THR A 319 -16.22 14.64 -0.30
N LEU A 320 -16.12 13.41 -0.82
CA LEU A 320 -15.61 13.10 -2.15
C LEU A 320 -16.74 12.64 -3.07
N THR A 321 -16.73 13.09 -4.32
CA THR A 321 -17.73 12.69 -5.31
C THR A 321 -17.11 11.78 -6.35
N ALA A 322 -17.70 10.59 -6.55
CA ALA A 322 -17.38 9.72 -7.67
C ALA A 322 -18.14 10.13 -8.94
N PRO A 323 -17.57 9.95 -10.15
CA PRO A 323 -18.28 10.19 -11.41
C PRO A 323 -19.64 9.47 -11.50
N ASN A 324 -19.72 8.23 -11.01
CA ASN A 324 -20.95 7.43 -11.00
C ASN A 324 -22.08 8.08 -10.20
N PHE A 325 -21.77 8.79 -9.10
CA PHE A 325 -22.79 9.53 -8.35
C PHE A 325 -23.34 10.69 -9.17
N VAL A 326 -22.49 11.40 -9.92
CA VAL A 326 -22.91 12.50 -10.78
C VAL A 326 -23.80 12.00 -11.93
N GLU A 327 -23.46 10.85 -12.51
CA GLU A 327 -24.29 10.15 -13.51
C GLU A 327 -25.67 9.81 -12.97
N GLN A 328 -25.72 9.17 -11.80
CA GLN A 328 -26.95 8.80 -11.14
C GLN A 328 -27.79 10.04 -10.76
N TRP A 329 -27.14 11.08 -10.24
CA TRP A 329 -27.83 12.32 -9.88
C TRP A 329 -28.37 13.06 -11.12
N ALA A 330 -27.66 13.03 -12.24
CA ALA A 330 -28.13 13.59 -13.51
C ALA A 330 -29.42 12.93 -13.99
N LEU A 331 -29.53 11.61 -13.81
CA LEU A 331 -30.73 10.83 -14.12
C LEU A 331 -31.92 11.23 -13.23
N TRP A 332 -31.73 11.30 -11.91
CA TRP A 332 -32.79 11.65 -10.97
C TRP A 332 -33.24 13.12 -11.07
N SER A 333 -32.29 14.05 -11.14
CA SER A 333 -32.55 15.49 -11.18
C SER A 333 -33.03 15.98 -12.55
N LYS A 334 -32.77 15.20 -13.62
CA LYS A 334 -32.95 15.62 -15.01
C LYS A 334 -32.25 16.95 -15.29
N SER A 335 -31.07 17.16 -14.72
CA SER A 335 -30.30 18.39 -14.91
C SER A 335 -29.71 18.47 -16.30
N ALA A 336 -30.03 19.53 -17.06
CA ALA A 336 -29.46 19.72 -18.39
C ALA A 336 -27.93 19.93 -18.32
N ARG A 337 -27.44 20.55 -17.25
CA ARG A 337 -26.01 20.79 -17.04
C ARG A 337 -25.28 19.48 -16.74
N LEU A 338 -25.77 18.69 -15.79
CA LEU A 338 -25.13 17.41 -15.46
C LEU A 338 -25.20 16.45 -16.65
N ASN A 339 -26.34 16.36 -17.34
CA ASN A 339 -26.47 15.54 -18.55
C ASN A 339 -25.48 15.94 -19.66
N LYS A 340 -25.14 17.23 -19.78
CA LYS A 340 -24.11 17.69 -20.73
C LYS A 340 -22.71 17.24 -20.33
N LEU A 341 -22.42 17.15 -19.03
CA LEU A 341 -21.12 16.65 -18.53
C LEU A 341 -20.93 15.17 -18.86
N LEU A 342 -22.01 14.37 -18.90
CA LEU A 342 -21.92 12.94 -19.20
C LEU A 342 -21.39 12.63 -20.61
N ALA A 343 -21.45 13.60 -21.52
CA ALA A 343 -20.89 13.46 -22.86
C ALA A 343 -19.35 13.55 -22.91
N ASP A 344 -18.71 14.02 -21.83
CA ASP A 344 -17.27 14.26 -21.75
C ASP A 344 -16.72 13.72 -20.42
N LYS A 345 -16.12 12.52 -20.48
CA LYS A 345 -15.59 11.82 -19.30
C LYS A 345 -14.55 12.64 -18.53
N ALA A 346 -13.69 13.39 -19.22
CA ALA A 346 -12.67 14.21 -18.57
C ALA A 346 -13.31 15.34 -17.75
N LYS A 347 -14.30 16.04 -18.33
CA LYS A 347 -15.04 17.09 -17.62
C LYS A 347 -15.91 16.54 -16.49
N LEU A 348 -16.46 15.33 -16.64
CA LEU A 348 -17.21 14.67 -15.58
C LEU A 348 -16.31 14.38 -14.37
N ARG A 349 -15.12 13.81 -14.60
CA ARG A 349 -14.13 13.56 -13.54
C ARG A 349 -13.64 14.86 -12.89
N GLU A 350 -13.31 15.87 -13.70
CA GLU A 350 -12.93 17.20 -13.17
C GLU A 350 -14.05 17.81 -12.34
N TYR A 351 -15.30 17.71 -12.78
CA TYR A 351 -16.45 18.20 -12.02
C TYR A 351 -16.60 17.45 -10.69
N ALA A 352 -16.52 16.12 -10.71
CA ALA A 352 -16.62 15.27 -9.52
C ALA A 352 -15.47 15.56 -8.52
N ALA A 353 -14.23 15.72 -8.99
CA ALA A 353 -13.08 16.05 -8.15
C ALA A 353 -13.17 17.43 -7.45
N ASN A 354 -13.98 18.35 -7.99
CA ASN A 354 -14.08 19.75 -7.51
C ASN A 354 -15.41 20.08 -6.80
N HIS A 355 -16.25 19.08 -6.54
CA HIS A 355 -17.56 19.25 -5.90
C HIS A 355 -17.80 18.14 -4.89
N GLN A 356 -18.30 18.48 -3.70
CA GLN A 356 -18.77 17.47 -2.74
C GLN A 356 -20.18 17.00 -3.11
N ILE A 357 -20.65 15.90 -2.51
CA ILE A 357 -21.97 15.32 -2.80
C ILE A 357 -23.09 16.37 -2.68
N ILE A 358 -23.04 17.21 -1.63
CA ILE A 358 -24.01 18.28 -1.42
C ILE A 358 -24.04 19.31 -2.56
N ASP A 359 -22.92 19.58 -3.20
CA ASP A 359 -22.83 20.56 -4.28
C ASP A 359 -23.47 20.02 -5.57
N VAL A 360 -23.31 18.73 -5.83
CA VAL A 360 -24.00 18.02 -6.94
C VAL A 360 -25.51 18.02 -6.71
N ILE A 361 -25.94 17.73 -5.48
CA ILE A 361 -27.36 17.74 -5.09
C ILE A 361 -27.97 19.14 -5.25
N ARG A 362 -27.24 20.17 -4.83
CA ARG A 362 -27.68 21.58 -4.92
C ARG A 362 -27.69 22.12 -6.34
N GLU A 363 -26.96 21.53 -7.28
CA GLU A 363 -27.00 21.91 -8.69
C GLU A 363 -28.44 21.83 -9.22
N LYS A 364 -29.13 20.71 -8.93
CA LYS A 364 -30.56 20.57 -9.17
C LYS A 364 -31.16 19.52 -8.25
N LYS A 365 -32.13 19.96 -7.44
CA LYS A 365 -32.87 19.08 -6.53
C LYS A 365 -33.63 18.00 -7.29
N ALA A 366 -33.55 16.78 -6.78
CA ALA A 366 -34.32 15.62 -7.22
C ALA A 366 -35.18 15.10 -6.05
N LYS A 367 -36.25 14.37 -6.35
CA LYS A 367 -36.97 13.58 -5.35
C LYS A 367 -36.37 12.18 -5.33
N VAL A 368 -35.77 11.80 -4.21
CA VAL A 368 -35.14 10.50 -3.98
C VAL A 368 -35.60 9.97 -2.63
N SER A 369 -35.67 8.65 -2.46
CA SER A 369 -35.88 8.06 -1.13
C SER A 369 -34.56 8.05 -0.34
N ALA A 370 -34.65 7.86 0.99
CA ALA A 370 -33.47 7.69 1.83
C ALA A 370 -32.63 6.49 1.39
N GLN A 371 -33.28 5.37 1.04
CA GLN A 371 -32.59 4.16 0.57
C GLN A 371 -31.89 4.38 -0.77
N ASP A 372 -32.56 5.04 -1.73
CA ASP A 372 -31.94 5.32 -3.04
C ASP A 372 -30.68 6.19 -2.88
N LEU A 373 -30.73 7.19 -1.99
CA LEU A 373 -29.57 8.05 -1.71
C LEU A 373 -28.40 7.24 -1.18
N VAL A 374 -28.60 6.44 -0.13
CA VAL A 374 -27.50 5.68 0.48
C VAL A 374 -26.94 4.62 -0.46
N SER A 375 -27.79 3.98 -1.28
CA SER A 375 -27.36 3.00 -2.28
C SER A 375 -26.54 3.59 -3.43
N ALA A 376 -26.60 4.91 -3.65
CA ALA A 376 -25.80 5.58 -4.68
C ALA A 376 -24.49 6.18 -4.14
N LEU A 377 -24.32 6.24 -2.83
CA LEU A 377 -23.10 6.74 -2.20
C LEU A 377 -22.10 5.60 -2.02
N ARG A 378 -20.81 5.93 -2.13
CA ARG A 378 -19.74 4.98 -1.80
C ARG A 378 -19.64 4.83 -0.29
N LYS A 379 -19.10 3.69 0.15
CA LYS A 379 -18.73 3.51 1.55
C LYS A 379 -17.63 4.49 1.95
N LEU A 380 -17.67 4.87 3.21
CA LEU A 380 -16.60 5.64 3.82
C LEU A 380 -15.37 4.76 3.91
N THR A 381 -14.21 5.31 3.57
CA THR A 381 -12.93 4.61 3.63
C THR A 381 -11.98 5.38 4.53
N PRO A 382 -11.09 4.70 5.27
CA PRO A 382 -10.12 5.37 6.11
C PRO A 382 -9.15 6.19 5.25
N ARG A 383 -8.57 7.24 5.83
CA ARG A 383 -7.51 8.01 5.17
C ARG A 383 -6.16 7.59 5.72
N LEU A 384 -5.26 7.23 4.81
CA LEU A 384 -3.87 6.93 5.14
C LEU A 384 -3.07 8.22 5.26
N TYR A 385 -2.26 8.31 6.30
CA TYR A 385 -1.31 9.39 6.54
C TYR A 385 0.07 8.79 6.78
N SER A 386 1.10 9.26 6.05
CA SER A 386 2.48 8.86 6.32
C SER A 386 2.86 9.26 7.75
N ILE A 387 3.33 8.28 8.54
CA ILE A 387 3.67 8.50 9.94
C ILE A 387 4.88 9.45 10.03
N ALA A 388 4.76 10.46 10.89
CA ALA A 388 5.72 11.53 11.08
C ALA A 388 6.60 11.39 12.33
N SER A 389 6.55 10.22 12.99
CA SER A 389 7.41 9.86 14.11
C SER A 389 8.15 8.53 13.90
N SER A 390 9.29 8.35 14.56
CA SER A 390 9.87 7.02 14.81
C SER A 390 9.39 6.51 16.16
N GLN A 391 8.96 5.24 16.21
CA GLN A 391 8.55 4.61 17.46
C GLN A 391 9.71 4.49 18.46
N ALA A 392 10.97 4.50 17.99
CA ALA A 392 12.14 4.53 18.87
C ALA A 392 12.29 5.85 19.65
N GLU A 393 11.70 6.94 19.14
CA GLU A 393 11.75 8.27 19.78
C GLU A 393 10.53 8.55 20.65
N VAL A 394 9.34 8.12 20.20
CA VAL A 394 8.05 8.52 20.81
C VAL A 394 7.32 7.36 21.50
N GLU A 395 7.94 6.19 21.54
CA GLU A 395 7.47 4.98 22.23
C GLU A 395 6.04 4.55 21.88
N GLU A 396 5.06 4.99 22.66
CA GLU A 396 3.65 4.62 22.54
C GLU A 396 2.81 5.71 21.86
N GLU A 397 3.42 6.71 21.24
CA GLU A 397 2.72 7.71 20.44
C GLU A 397 2.87 7.44 18.93
N VAL A 398 1.95 7.97 18.12
CA VAL A 398 2.10 8.07 16.67
C VAL A 398 1.76 9.47 16.19
N HIS A 399 2.67 10.06 15.41
CA HIS A 399 2.57 11.45 15.01
C HIS A 399 2.20 11.55 13.53
N LEU A 400 1.35 12.51 13.17
CA LEU A 400 0.98 12.81 11.78
C LEU A 400 1.28 14.25 11.44
N THR A 401 1.52 14.53 10.16
CA THR A 401 1.58 15.89 9.61
C THR A 401 0.43 16.10 8.63
N VAL A 402 -0.65 16.72 9.08
CA VAL A 402 -1.92 16.79 8.34
C VAL A 402 -2.14 18.17 7.76
N GLY A 403 -2.16 18.27 6.43
CA GLY A 403 -2.67 19.45 5.74
C GLY A 403 -4.19 19.46 5.77
N VAL A 404 -4.80 20.42 6.48
CA VAL A 404 -6.26 20.58 6.54
C VAL A 404 -6.75 21.03 5.17
N VAL A 405 -7.59 20.20 4.55
CA VAL A 405 -8.23 20.54 3.28
C VAL A 405 -9.40 21.46 3.60
N GLU A 406 -9.27 22.73 3.24
CA GLU A 406 -10.27 23.76 3.49
C GLU A 406 -10.37 24.71 2.28
N TYR A 407 -11.60 25.00 1.84
CA TYR A 407 -11.84 25.97 0.77
C TYR A 407 -13.24 26.58 0.87
N ASN A 408 -13.40 27.78 0.32
CA ASN A 408 -14.70 28.45 0.27
C ASN A 408 -15.45 28.10 -1.02
N LYS A 409 -16.73 27.77 -0.90
CA LYS A 409 -17.65 27.53 -2.00
C LYS A 409 -18.90 28.40 -1.82
N GLY A 410 -18.89 29.58 -2.43
CA GLY A 410 -19.87 30.62 -2.13
C GLY A 410 -19.68 31.09 -0.68
N ASP A 411 -20.76 31.13 0.10
CA ASP A 411 -20.73 31.53 1.51
C ASP A 411 -20.40 30.38 2.47
N ALA A 412 -20.22 29.15 1.97
CA ALA A 412 -19.92 27.99 2.80
C ALA A 412 -18.43 27.65 2.78
N THR A 413 -17.85 27.37 3.95
CA THR A 413 -16.54 26.75 4.08
C THR A 413 -16.70 25.23 3.95
N ARG A 414 -15.89 24.60 3.11
CA ARG A 414 -15.82 23.15 2.90
C ARG A 414 -14.56 22.60 3.52
N LEU A 415 -14.70 21.43 4.15
CA LEU A 415 -13.60 20.68 4.73
C LEU A 415 -13.48 19.32 4.03
N GLY A 416 -12.26 18.80 3.95
CA GLY A 416 -12.04 17.38 3.66
C GLY A 416 -12.52 16.51 4.83
N GLY A 417 -13.03 15.32 4.54
CA GLY A 417 -13.61 14.45 5.58
C GLY A 417 -12.65 14.16 6.74
N ALA A 418 -11.52 13.51 6.44
CA ALA A 418 -10.55 13.09 7.46
C ALA A 418 -9.70 14.25 8.00
N SER A 419 -9.18 15.12 7.12
CA SER A 419 -8.34 16.24 7.57
C SER A 419 -9.14 17.30 8.34
N GLY A 420 -10.42 17.50 7.99
CA GLY A 420 -11.35 18.32 8.76
C GLY A 420 -11.78 17.66 10.07
N PHE A 421 -11.95 16.33 10.10
CA PHE A 421 -12.16 15.58 11.35
C PHE A 421 -11.02 15.82 12.33
N LEU A 422 -9.80 15.47 11.93
CA LEU A 422 -8.59 15.54 12.75
C LEU A 422 -8.17 16.98 13.11
N GLY A 423 -8.24 17.91 12.14
CA GLY A 423 -7.67 19.25 12.30
C GLY A 423 -8.63 20.33 12.80
N ARG A 424 -9.95 20.08 12.78
CA ARG A 424 -10.97 21.09 13.15
C ARG A 424 -12.00 20.61 14.18
N ARG A 425 -12.35 19.32 14.19
CA ARG A 425 -13.51 18.81 14.96
C ARG A 425 -13.13 17.98 16.17
N LEU A 426 -12.14 17.10 16.03
CA LEU A 426 -11.66 16.26 17.12
C LEU A 426 -10.92 17.14 18.15
N LYS A 427 -11.22 16.95 19.44
CA LYS A 427 -10.56 17.67 20.54
C LYS A 427 -9.57 16.76 21.24
N GLU A 428 -8.57 17.36 21.87
CA GLU A 428 -7.64 16.63 22.74
C GLU A 428 -8.43 15.86 23.81
N GLY A 429 -8.09 14.58 23.99
CA GLY A 429 -8.80 13.61 24.83
C GLY A 429 -9.92 12.82 24.13
N ASP A 430 -10.38 13.25 22.94
CA ASP A 430 -11.37 12.48 22.18
C ASP A 430 -10.71 11.25 21.52
N LYS A 431 -11.53 10.24 21.19
CA LYS A 431 -11.06 9.00 20.57
C LYS A 431 -11.12 9.05 19.04
N VAL A 432 -10.12 8.46 18.40
CA VAL A 432 -10.00 8.25 16.96
C VAL A 432 -9.69 6.80 16.65
N LYS A 433 -10.35 6.24 15.65
CA LYS A 433 -10.16 4.84 15.22
C LYS A 433 -8.99 4.77 14.24
N VAL A 434 -7.94 4.04 14.61
CA VAL A 434 -6.69 3.95 13.85
C VAL A 434 -6.20 2.52 13.64
N PHE A 435 -5.41 2.30 12.59
CA PHE A 435 -4.64 1.09 12.36
C PHE A 435 -3.35 1.42 11.60
N VAL A 436 -2.34 0.55 11.68
CA VAL A 436 -1.09 0.72 10.94
C VAL A 436 -1.17 -0.03 9.62
N GLU A 437 -0.81 0.64 8.52
CA GLU A 437 -0.62 0.03 7.22
C GLU A 437 0.89 -0.02 6.93
N HIS A 438 1.45 -1.23 6.93
CA HIS A 438 2.88 -1.44 6.77
C HIS A 438 3.32 -1.23 5.32
N ASN A 439 4.37 -0.44 5.14
CA ASN A 439 4.95 -0.14 3.83
C ASN A 439 6.37 -0.70 3.70
N ASP A 440 6.48 -1.90 3.14
CA ASP A 440 7.78 -2.56 2.88
C ASP A 440 8.61 -1.85 1.80
N ASN A 441 7.99 -0.96 1.03
CA ASN A 441 8.58 -0.28 -0.13
C ASN A 441 9.11 1.12 0.19
N PHE A 442 8.88 1.65 1.40
CA PHE A 442 9.35 2.97 1.82
C PHE A 442 10.00 2.92 3.21
N LYS A 443 11.21 2.34 3.28
CA LYS A 443 11.96 2.14 4.52
C LYS A 443 13.38 2.67 4.41
N LEU A 444 13.96 3.04 5.56
CA LEU A 444 15.39 3.31 5.66
C LEU A 444 16.22 2.09 5.21
N PRO A 445 17.45 2.31 4.72
CA PRO A 445 18.34 1.21 4.33
C PRO A 445 18.66 0.33 5.55
N SER A 446 18.85 -0.98 5.31
CA SER A 446 19.20 -1.93 6.37
C SER A 446 20.59 -1.68 6.97
N ASP A 447 21.51 -1.09 6.20
CA ASP A 447 22.78 -0.58 6.70
C ASP A 447 22.63 0.92 7.05
N PRO A 448 22.67 1.29 8.35
CA PRO A 448 22.52 2.67 8.81
C PRO A 448 23.53 3.65 8.19
N GLN A 449 24.71 3.18 7.78
CA GLN A 449 25.77 4.01 7.18
C GLN A 449 25.48 4.41 5.72
N THR A 450 24.49 3.78 5.09
CA THR A 450 24.13 4.07 3.70
C THR A 450 23.59 5.50 3.59
N PRO A 451 24.13 6.38 2.73
CA PRO A 451 23.63 7.75 2.61
C PRO A 451 22.17 7.80 2.13
N ILE A 452 21.41 8.82 2.54
CA ILE A 452 20.04 9.02 2.05
C ILE A 452 19.80 10.44 1.54
N ILE A 453 19.03 10.54 0.46
CA ILE A 453 18.51 11.79 -0.10
C ILE A 453 16.99 11.76 0.06
N MET A 454 16.45 12.74 0.77
CA MET A 454 15.03 12.87 1.09
C MET A 454 14.47 14.09 0.36
N ILE A 455 13.38 13.93 -0.39
CA ILE A 455 12.75 14.99 -1.19
C ILE A 455 11.28 15.06 -0.80
N GLY A 456 10.92 16.06 0.02
CA GLY A 456 9.61 16.14 0.65
C GLY A 456 9.13 17.56 0.86
N PRO A 457 8.55 18.23 -0.16
CA PRO A 457 7.94 19.53 0.02
C PRO A 457 6.59 19.46 0.75
N GLY A 458 6.27 20.49 1.53
CA GLY A 458 5.05 20.61 2.31
C GLY A 458 4.85 19.42 3.25
N THR A 459 3.65 18.83 3.25
CA THR A 459 3.34 17.66 4.08
C THR A 459 4.12 16.40 3.70
N GLY A 460 4.76 16.37 2.52
CA GLY A 460 5.68 15.30 2.15
C GLY A 460 6.92 15.19 3.05
N VAL A 461 7.12 16.15 3.96
CA VAL A 461 8.14 16.07 5.02
C VAL A 461 7.84 15.03 6.09
N ALA A 462 6.58 14.58 6.21
CA ALA A 462 6.10 13.72 7.28
C ALA A 462 7.00 12.49 7.53
N PRO A 463 7.19 11.57 6.57
CA PRO A 463 8.01 10.38 6.83
C PRO A 463 9.50 10.71 7.01
N PHE A 464 9.97 11.86 6.51
CA PHE A 464 11.36 12.27 6.68
C PHE A 464 11.65 12.80 8.09
N ARG A 465 10.65 13.35 8.78
CA ARG A 465 10.75 13.60 10.21
C ARG A 465 10.94 12.30 10.98
N ALA A 466 10.14 11.27 10.66
CA ALA A 466 10.30 9.93 11.24
C ALA A 466 11.69 9.33 10.94
N PHE A 467 12.20 9.48 9.72
CA PHE A 467 13.53 8.99 9.35
C PHE A 467 14.64 9.68 10.14
N MET A 468 14.53 10.99 10.42
CA MET A 468 15.51 11.69 11.25
C MET A 468 15.47 11.29 12.71
N GLN A 469 14.27 11.09 13.27
CA GLN A 469 14.13 10.55 14.62
C GLN A 469 14.74 9.15 14.73
N GLU A 470 14.45 8.29 13.76
CA GLU A 470 15.02 6.94 13.70
C GLU A 470 16.55 6.99 13.61
N ARG A 471 17.10 7.86 12.75
CA ARG A 471 18.56 8.02 12.59
C ARG A 471 19.24 8.66 13.79
N GLU A 472 18.58 9.58 14.51
CA GLU A 472 19.12 10.14 15.76
C GLU A 472 19.25 9.05 16.84
N ASN A 473 18.36 8.05 16.82
CA ASN A 473 18.39 6.90 17.73
C ASN A 473 19.26 5.72 17.24
N GLN A 474 19.88 5.82 16.06
CA GLN A 474 20.79 4.81 15.52
C GLN A 474 22.26 5.26 15.64
N ASP A 475 23.10 4.41 16.23
CA ASP A 475 24.54 4.64 16.27
C ASP A 475 25.15 4.58 14.86
N ASN A 476 26.03 5.53 14.54
CA ASN A 476 26.77 5.61 13.27
C ASN A 476 25.88 5.73 12.02
N ALA A 477 24.79 6.49 12.09
CA ALA A 477 24.01 6.83 10.89
C ALA A 477 24.88 7.53 9.84
N GLY A 478 24.71 7.12 8.58
CA GLY A 478 25.37 7.72 7.43
C GLY A 478 24.80 9.07 7.05
N ASP A 479 25.37 9.69 6.03
CA ASP A 479 24.97 11.04 5.63
C ASP A 479 23.48 11.12 5.26
N SER A 480 22.83 12.22 5.65
CA SER A 480 21.43 12.51 5.33
C SER A 480 21.33 13.86 4.63
N TRP A 481 20.59 13.93 3.53
CA TRP A 481 20.33 15.19 2.81
C TRP A 481 18.85 15.39 2.57
N MET A 482 18.31 16.51 3.04
CA MET A 482 16.91 16.89 2.84
C MET A 482 16.75 17.99 1.79
N PHE A 483 15.85 17.79 0.82
CA PHE A 483 15.30 18.81 -0.05
C PHE A 483 13.86 19.12 0.39
N PHE A 484 13.68 20.26 1.03
CA PHE A 484 12.37 20.72 1.52
C PHE A 484 11.88 21.89 0.67
N GLY A 485 10.57 22.06 0.56
CA GLY A 485 10.01 23.28 -0.02
C GLY A 485 8.58 23.57 0.40
N ASP A 486 8.23 24.84 0.47
CA ASP A 486 6.85 25.28 0.72
C ASP A 486 6.60 26.68 0.09
N GLN A 487 5.56 27.40 0.51
CA GLN A 487 5.17 28.70 -0.03
C GLN A 487 6.15 29.77 0.44
N THR A 488 6.32 29.95 1.74
CA THR A 488 7.16 31.00 2.33
C THR A 488 8.02 30.50 3.48
N PHE A 489 9.18 31.12 3.68
CA PHE A 489 10.07 30.79 4.80
C PHE A 489 9.45 31.09 6.17
N THR A 490 8.74 32.21 6.31
CA THR A 490 8.23 32.66 7.61
C THR A 490 6.95 31.98 8.04
N GLU A 491 6.09 31.59 7.10
CA GLU A 491 4.78 31.02 7.44
C GLU A 491 4.71 29.51 7.24
N ASP A 492 5.57 28.90 6.42
CA ASP A 492 5.32 27.53 5.95
C ASP A 492 6.51 26.58 6.17
N PHE A 493 7.55 27.00 6.89
CA PHE A 493 8.70 26.15 7.18
C PHE A 493 8.39 25.15 8.32
N LEU A 494 7.75 24.04 7.95
CA LEU A 494 7.35 22.97 8.87
C LEU A 494 8.54 22.38 9.63
N TYR A 495 8.40 22.24 10.96
CA TYR A 495 9.41 21.68 11.86
C TYR A 495 10.79 22.36 11.82
N GLN A 496 10.85 23.65 11.49
CA GLN A 496 12.11 24.41 11.32
C GLN A 496 13.13 24.18 12.45
N LEU A 497 12.70 24.21 13.71
CA LEU A 497 13.59 24.06 14.86
C LEU A 497 14.19 22.65 14.96
N GLU A 498 13.42 21.61 14.61
CA GLU A 498 13.91 20.24 14.57
C GLU A 498 14.98 20.07 13.48
N TRP A 499 14.75 20.61 12.27
CA TRP A 499 15.73 20.58 11.19
C TRP A 499 17.04 21.28 11.56
N GLN A 500 16.96 22.42 12.25
CA GLN A 500 18.13 23.13 12.76
C GLN A 500 18.88 22.31 13.81
N LYS A 501 18.16 21.62 14.71
CA LYS A 501 18.75 20.69 15.69
C LYS A 501 19.52 19.59 14.95
N TYR A 502 18.90 18.90 14.00
CA TYR A 502 19.54 17.80 13.25
C TYR A 502 20.77 18.26 12.45
N LEU A 503 20.74 19.45 11.85
CA LEU A 503 21.90 20.04 11.19
C LEU A 503 23.04 20.33 12.17
N SER A 504 22.71 20.82 13.37
CA SER A 504 23.70 21.16 14.39
C SER A 504 24.32 19.93 15.06
N SER A 505 23.56 18.84 15.23
CA SER A 505 24.04 17.58 15.78
C SER A 505 24.77 16.71 14.76
N GLY A 506 24.58 16.98 13.46
CA GLY A 506 25.17 16.22 12.36
C GLY A 506 24.34 15.02 11.90
N VAL A 507 23.18 14.75 12.52
CA VAL A 507 22.21 13.73 12.08
C VAL A 507 21.72 14.04 10.66
N LEU A 508 21.46 15.32 10.39
CA LEU A 508 21.21 15.83 9.04
C LEU A 508 22.49 16.49 8.52
N SER A 509 23.10 15.92 7.50
CA SER A 509 24.35 16.43 6.94
C SER A 509 24.12 17.69 6.10
N LYS A 510 22.98 17.77 5.41
CA LYS A 510 22.65 18.90 4.53
C LYS A 510 21.14 19.10 4.38
N MET A 511 20.74 20.35 4.21
CA MET A 511 19.37 20.71 3.86
C MET A 511 19.36 21.82 2.81
N ASP A 512 18.63 21.61 1.73
CA ASP A 512 18.33 22.61 0.71
C ASP A 512 16.83 22.93 0.74
N VAL A 513 16.50 24.23 0.78
CA VAL A 513 15.12 24.72 0.95
C VAL A 513 14.65 25.53 -0.27
N ALA A 514 13.40 25.30 -0.68
CA ALA A 514 12.74 25.97 -1.80
C ALA A 514 11.44 26.65 -1.38
N PHE A 515 11.43 27.99 -1.34
CA PHE A 515 10.24 28.77 -1.04
C PHE A 515 9.69 29.41 -2.31
N SER A 516 8.51 28.96 -2.73
CA SER A 516 7.95 29.30 -4.04
C SER A 516 7.38 30.72 -4.15
N ARG A 517 7.22 31.43 -3.03
CA ARG A 517 6.55 32.75 -2.97
C ARG A 517 7.36 33.86 -2.29
N ASP A 518 8.59 33.58 -1.83
CA ASP A 518 9.46 34.60 -1.19
C ASP A 518 10.09 35.56 -2.21
N GLN A 519 10.05 35.21 -3.50
CA GLN A 519 10.58 36.01 -4.59
C GLN A 519 9.69 35.92 -5.85
N ALA A 520 9.94 36.79 -6.83
CA ALA A 520 9.13 36.87 -8.05
C ALA A 520 9.20 35.61 -8.93
N GLN A 521 10.36 34.94 -8.95
CA GLN A 521 10.57 33.66 -9.63
C GLN A 521 10.18 32.53 -8.68
N LYS A 522 9.35 31.58 -9.11
CA LYS A 522 9.01 30.44 -8.25
C LYS A 522 10.19 29.48 -8.21
N ILE A 523 10.61 29.10 -7.00
CA ILE A 523 11.66 28.11 -6.76
C ILE A 523 11.02 26.91 -6.09
N TYR A 524 11.27 25.73 -6.64
CA TYR A 524 10.80 24.43 -6.15
C TYR A 524 11.97 23.49 -5.86
N VAL A 525 11.67 22.30 -5.33
CA VAL A 525 12.69 21.33 -4.92
C VAL A 525 13.51 20.82 -6.11
N GLN A 526 12.91 20.65 -7.29
CA GLN A 526 13.63 20.26 -8.50
C GLN A 526 14.67 21.30 -8.94
N ASP A 527 14.40 22.59 -8.73
CA ASP A 527 15.37 23.65 -9.01
C ASP A 527 16.60 23.50 -8.08
N ARG A 528 16.37 23.21 -6.80
CA ARG A 528 17.45 22.95 -5.82
C ARG A 528 18.24 21.69 -6.13
N ILE A 529 17.59 20.65 -6.63
CA ILE A 529 18.25 19.42 -7.07
C ILE A 529 19.15 19.73 -8.28
N ALA A 530 18.64 20.47 -9.27
CA ALA A 530 19.39 20.87 -10.45
C ALA A 530 20.60 21.77 -10.09
N GLU A 531 20.44 22.74 -9.19
CA GLU A 531 21.53 23.58 -8.67
C GLU A 531 22.64 22.74 -8.01
N ASN A 532 22.26 21.63 -7.37
CA ASN A 532 23.15 20.73 -6.65
C ASN A 532 23.51 19.45 -7.45
N ALA A 533 23.30 19.44 -8.78
CA ALA A 533 23.32 18.23 -9.61
C ALA A 533 24.58 17.37 -9.44
N GLN A 534 25.76 17.99 -9.41
CA GLN A 534 27.03 17.30 -9.26
C GLN A 534 27.14 16.57 -7.91
N GLN A 535 26.70 17.19 -6.81
CA GLN A 535 26.76 16.59 -5.48
C GLN A 535 25.73 15.47 -5.33
N VAL A 536 24.52 15.66 -5.86
CA VAL A 536 23.49 14.62 -5.89
C VAL A 536 24.02 13.39 -6.65
N TRP A 537 24.63 13.58 -7.82
CA TRP A 537 25.28 12.50 -8.55
C TRP A 537 26.35 11.77 -7.73
N GLN A 538 27.24 12.50 -7.04
CA GLN A 538 28.25 11.91 -6.17
C GLN A 538 27.64 11.07 -5.03
N TRP A 539 26.49 11.48 -4.48
CA TRP A 539 25.78 10.68 -3.48
C TRP A 539 25.17 9.42 -4.07
N LEU A 540 24.58 9.49 -5.27
CA LEU A 540 24.08 8.31 -5.98
C LEU A 540 25.20 7.28 -6.21
N GLU A 541 26.38 7.74 -6.64
CA GLU A 541 27.55 6.88 -6.87
C GLU A 541 28.15 6.32 -5.57
N ARG A 542 27.90 6.96 -4.42
CA ARG A 542 28.23 6.45 -3.09
C ARG A 542 27.25 5.39 -2.56
N GLY A 543 26.22 5.05 -3.33
CA GLY A 543 25.21 4.07 -2.90
C GLY A 543 23.99 4.70 -2.25
N ALA A 544 23.79 6.02 -2.32
CA ALA A 544 22.67 6.67 -1.65
C ALA A 544 21.31 6.10 -2.05
N HIS A 545 20.38 6.05 -1.08
CA HIS A 545 18.96 5.82 -1.33
C HIS A 545 18.25 7.16 -1.50
N VAL A 546 17.35 7.25 -2.48
CA VAL A 546 16.56 8.43 -2.81
C VAL A 546 15.10 8.16 -2.47
N TYR A 547 14.51 9.09 -1.72
CA TYR A 547 13.12 9.03 -1.29
C TYR A 547 12.38 10.27 -1.76
N ILE A 548 11.20 10.09 -2.35
CA ILE A 548 10.29 11.18 -2.73
C ILE A 548 8.98 11.00 -1.98
N CYS A 549 8.50 12.05 -1.32
CA CYS A 549 7.18 12.05 -0.69
C CYS A 549 6.40 13.34 -0.97
N GLY A 550 5.09 13.24 -1.19
CA GLY A 550 4.19 14.37 -1.45
C GLY A 550 3.34 14.21 -2.71
N ASP A 551 3.10 15.31 -3.43
CA ASP A 551 2.18 15.36 -4.59
C ASP A 551 2.62 14.44 -5.75
N ALA A 552 1.80 13.43 -6.04
CA ALA A 552 2.03 12.48 -7.13
C ALA A 552 1.86 13.11 -8.52
N ASN A 553 1.00 14.13 -8.64
CA ASN A 553 0.52 14.59 -9.94
C ASN A 553 1.49 15.53 -10.65
N ARG A 554 2.23 16.36 -9.91
CA ARG A 554 3.18 17.34 -10.47
C ARG A 554 4.56 17.14 -9.87
N MET A 555 4.69 17.23 -8.54
CA MET A 555 5.99 17.27 -7.88
C MET A 555 6.82 16.01 -8.15
N ALA A 556 6.23 14.82 -8.00
CA ALA A 556 6.93 13.57 -8.23
C ALA A 556 7.43 13.43 -9.68
N LYS A 557 6.64 13.88 -10.67
CA LYS A 557 6.98 13.86 -12.09
C LYS A 557 8.12 14.82 -12.41
N ASP A 558 8.03 16.06 -11.90
CA ASP A 558 9.05 17.08 -12.10
C ASP A 558 10.39 16.65 -11.50
N VAL A 559 10.38 16.12 -10.27
CA VAL A 559 11.59 15.59 -9.61
C VAL A 559 12.16 14.40 -10.38
N HIS A 560 11.33 13.47 -10.84
CA HIS A 560 11.80 12.33 -11.63
C HIS A 560 12.48 12.78 -12.92
N GLN A 561 11.87 13.72 -13.64
CA GLN A 561 12.43 14.29 -14.85
C GLN A 561 13.79 14.99 -14.58
N THR A 562 13.88 15.77 -13.51
CA THR A 562 15.14 16.41 -13.11
C THR A 562 16.22 15.40 -12.73
N LEU A 563 15.88 14.31 -12.04
CA LEU A 563 16.83 13.24 -11.74
C LEU A 563 17.33 12.56 -13.02
N LEU A 564 16.46 12.34 -14.01
CA LEU A 564 16.83 11.77 -15.31
C LEU A 564 17.81 12.69 -16.06
N GLU A 565 17.51 13.98 -16.12
CA GLU A 565 18.39 14.98 -16.73
C GLU A 565 19.75 15.06 -16.02
N LEU A 566 19.74 15.03 -14.69
CA LEU A 566 20.94 15.03 -13.86
C LEU A 566 21.80 13.80 -14.12
N VAL A 567 21.21 12.61 -14.11
CA VAL A 567 21.90 11.34 -14.37
C VAL A 567 22.49 11.32 -15.78
N SER A 568 21.73 11.78 -16.78
CA SER A 568 22.23 11.89 -18.15
C SER A 568 23.43 12.84 -18.25
N GLN A 569 23.34 14.03 -17.65
CA GLN A 569 24.39 15.04 -17.73
C GLN A 569 25.64 14.66 -16.94
N GLN A 570 25.47 14.23 -15.68
CA GLN A 570 26.60 13.96 -14.78
C GLN A 570 27.22 12.58 -15.03
N GLY A 571 26.40 11.60 -15.41
CA GLY A 571 26.85 10.25 -15.79
C GLY A 571 27.34 10.13 -17.24
N GLN A 572 27.16 11.17 -18.07
CA GLN A 572 27.43 11.15 -19.51
C GLN A 572 26.68 10.01 -20.24
N LEU A 573 25.46 9.76 -19.79
CA LEU A 573 24.58 8.73 -20.31
C LEU A 573 23.59 9.34 -21.30
N ASP A 574 23.23 8.58 -22.34
CA ASP A 574 22.08 8.95 -23.15
C ASP A 574 20.76 8.77 -22.36
N THR A 575 19.64 9.19 -22.95
CA THR A 575 18.32 9.14 -22.29
C THR A 575 17.92 7.72 -21.89
N GLU A 576 18.13 6.73 -22.76
CA GLU A 576 17.76 5.33 -22.48
C GLU A 576 18.63 4.76 -21.36
N GLN A 577 19.92 5.08 -21.33
CA GLN A 577 20.83 4.69 -20.28
C GLN A 577 20.50 5.35 -18.93
N ALA A 578 20.07 6.62 -18.94
CA ALA A 578 19.66 7.33 -17.73
C ALA A 578 18.36 6.75 -17.14
N GLU A 579 17.38 6.41 -18.00
CA GLU A 579 16.16 5.70 -17.60
C GLU A 579 16.50 4.35 -16.97
N ASN A 580 17.35 3.55 -17.65
CA ASN A 580 17.82 2.26 -17.12
C ASN A 580 18.52 2.40 -15.77
N TYR A 581 19.34 3.44 -15.57
CA TYR A 581 20.01 3.70 -14.30
C TYR A 581 19.00 3.95 -13.17
N LEU A 582 17.98 4.79 -13.40
CA LEU A 582 16.93 5.03 -12.39
C LEU A 582 16.08 3.79 -12.15
N SER A 583 15.79 2.99 -13.18
CA SER A 583 15.10 1.70 -13.04
C SER A 583 15.92 0.70 -12.22
N ASP A 584 17.24 0.64 -12.43
CA ASP A 584 18.13 -0.19 -11.63
C ASP A 584 18.19 0.27 -10.17
N LEU A 585 18.15 1.58 -9.90
CA LEU A 585 18.00 2.09 -8.54
C LEU A 585 16.68 1.67 -7.90
N ARG A 586 15.56 1.72 -8.64
CA ARG A 586 14.26 1.23 -8.14
C ARG A 586 14.31 -0.26 -7.82
N ARG A 587 14.85 -1.08 -8.73
CA ARG A 587 15.01 -2.53 -8.54
C ARG A 587 15.89 -2.84 -7.32
N ALA A 588 16.91 -2.03 -7.08
CA ALA A 588 17.77 -2.13 -5.90
C ALA A 588 17.14 -1.57 -4.61
N LYS A 589 15.88 -1.12 -4.64
CA LYS A 589 15.18 -0.42 -3.54
C LYS A 589 15.92 0.85 -3.06
N ARG A 590 16.67 1.48 -3.96
CA ARG A 590 17.43 2.73 -3.75
C ARG A 590 16.72 3.96 -4.30
N TYR A 591 15.60 3.81 -4.98
CA TYR A 591 14.75 4.92 -5.40
C TYR A 591 13.29 4.60 -5.08
N GLN A 592 12.76 5.24 -4.04
CA GLN A 592 11.47 4.91 -3.41
C GLN A 592 10.56 6.14 -3.39
N LYS A 593 9.25 5.91 -3.54
CA LYS A 593 8.23 6.97 -3.60
C LYS A 593 7.08 6.67 -2.64
N ASP A 594 6.68 7.65 -1.87
CA ASP A 594 5.45 7.68 -1.07
C ASP A 594 4.64 8.91 -1.46
N VAL A 595 3.94 8.80 -2.59
CA VAL A 595 3.28 9.93 -3.25
C VAL A 595 1.78 9.69 -3.38
N TYR A 596 0.99 10.75 -3.21
CA TYR A 596 -0.47 10.71 -3.14
C TYR A 596 -1.13 11.88 -3.89
#